data_AF-A0A927AG33-F1
#
_entry.id   AF-A0A927AG33-F1
#
_cell.length_a   1.000
_cell.length_b   1.000
_cell.length_c   1.000
_cell.angle_alpha   90.00
_cell.angle_beta   90.00
_cell.angle_gamma   90.00
#
_symmetry.space_group_name_H-M   'P 1'
#
loop_
_entity.id
_entity.type
_entity.pdbx_description
1 polymer ?
#
loop_
_entity_poly.entity_id
_entity_poly.type
_entity_poly.pdbx_seq_one_letter_code
_entity_poly.pdbx_strand_id
1 'polypeptide(L)'
;MLFSKNSKKKILKLLGLSLVVTALIVSPSLSGNNFHLFNAPALEVSVNAQPPAGTDAAQQNPASPEGEEKGKSDKAESASSEGETKGKIDIFKIVMGVLAGLVLFLYGVTRLAEGLEAIAGDRAKNLIDKFTSNRFAAVATGTVATTILDSSSVTIIMTIAMVSAGLLTFVQSLGVVLGSNIGTTIGAELIAFKINEYAPIALFLGFLLHFLGKTDRWKNIGLILLGIGLLFFGLDTIDEAMKPFRDYQPFIDWMKTLGENPLLGALVGALFTVLIQSSSATVAIVITLAASGLISLPAGIALMLGAEVGTCADTLVATIGRSREAVRTGVFHVIFNVITAVVGILFAAQLASLAQWISGGADVARQIANAQVIFNVLGVVLVIGFLPLIARGLEMLIPGGKSNRQLAGEPQREQTKV
;
A
#
# COMPACT_ATOMS: atom_id res chain seq x y z
N MET A 1 -15.30 19.76 32.29
CA MET A 1 -14.24 19.85 31.25
C MET A 1 -14.30 18.59 30.37
N LEU A 2 -15.29 18.31 29.51
CA LEU A 2 -15.96 19.09 28.45
C LEU A 2 -15.04 19.60 27.33
N PHE A 3 -14.14 18.74 26.84
CA PHE A 3 -13.80 18.66 25.42
C PHE A 3 -13.78 17.19 25.00
N SER A 4 -14.58 16.87 23.99
CA SER A 4 -15.05 15.53 23.63
C SER A 4 -13.95 14.57 23.17
N LYS A 5 -13.99 13.32 23.70
CA LYS A 5 -13.22 12.14 23.25
C LYS A 5 -13.31 11.88 21.73
N ASN A 6 -14.31 12.43 21.02
CA ASN A 6 -14.43 12.32 19.56
C ASN A 6 -13.44 13.18 18.79
N SER A 7 -12.89 14.25 19.37
CA SER A 7 -12.00 15.17 18.64
C SER A 7 -10.62 14.56 18.37
N LYS A 8 -10.08 13.79 19.33
CA LYS A 8 -8.79 13.08 19.15
C LYS A 8 -8.88 11.92 18.16
N LYS A 9 -10.00 11.20 18.10
CA LYS A 9 -10.25 10.18 17.06
C LYS A 9 -10.42 10.80 15.67
N LYS A 10 -11.06 11.98 15.58
CA LYS A 10 -11.15 12.75 14.33
C LYS A 10 -9.79 13.27 13.87
N ILE A 11 -8.95 13.78 14.78
CA ILE A 11 -7.59 14.25 14.46
C ILE A 11 -6.68 13.10 14.02
N LEU A 12 -6.80 11.91 14.64
CA LEU A 12 -6.02 10.74 14.22
C LEU A 12 -6.52 10.15 12.88
N LYS A 13 -7.84 10.19 12.62
CA LYS A 13 -8.41 9.87 11.30
C LYS A 13 -8.07 10.91 10.23
N LEU A 14 -7.97 12.20 10.59
CA LEU A 14 -7.53 13.29 9.72
C LEU A 14 -6.01 13.22 9.45
N LEU A 15 -5.19 12.82 10.43
CA LEU A 15 -3.77 12.55 10.19
C LEU A 15 -3.56 11.34 9.28
N GLY A 16 -4.44 10.33 9.35
CA GLY A 16 -4.44 9.16 8.46
C GLY A 16 -4.97 9.40 7.03
N LEU A 17 -5.76 10.46 6.81
CA LEU A 17 -6.35 10.79 5.50
C LEU A 17 -5.69 12.01 4.83
N SER A 18 -4.88 12.80 5.54
CA SER A 18 -4.72 14.21 5.20
C SER A 18 -3.35 14.78 5.62
N LEU A 19 -2.26 14.25 5.03
CA LEU A 19 -1.03 15.03 4.93
C LEU A 19 -0.57 15.17 3.48
N VAL A 20 -0.58 14.11 2.68
CA VAL A 20 -0.28 14.20 1.23
C VAL A 20 -1.50 14.65 0.42
N VAL A 21 -2.66 14.02 0.65
CA VAL A 21 -3.92 14.40 -0.02
C VAL A 21 -4.30 15.85 0.33
N THR A 22 -4.08 16.27 1.58
CA THR A 22 -4.36 17.66 1.99
C THR A 22 -3.27 18.62 1.57
N ALA A 23 -1.99 18.24 1.55
CA ALA A 23 -0.95 19.10 0.97
C ALA A 23 -1.13 19.31 -0.54
N LEU A 24 -1.59 18.29 -1.28
CA LEU A 24 -1.84 18.38 -2.73
C LEU A 24 -3.18 19.07 -3.07
N ILE A 25 -4.23 18.89 -2.26
CA ILE A 25 -5.55 19.53 -2.47
C ILE A 25 -5.54 20.99 -1.98
N VAL A 26 -4.85 21.31 -0.88
CA VAL A 26 -4.89 22.66 -0.26
C VAL A 26 -3.84 23.60 -0.85
N SER A 27 -2.85 23.10 -1.60
CA SER A 27 -1.82 23.96 -2.20
C SER A 27 -1.58 23.69 -3.69
N PRO A 28 -2.52 24.06 -4.58
CA PRO A 28 -2.25 24.18 -6.02
C PRO A 28 -1.07 25.13 -6.33
N SER A 29 -0.76 26.02 -5.40
CA SER A 29 0.29 27.05 -5.48
C SER A 29 1.73 26.51 -5.42
N LEU A 30 1.94 25.22 -5.08
CA LEU A 30 3.27 24.58 -5.13
C LEU A 30 3.61 24.02 -6.52
N SER A 31 2.68 24.08 -7.48
CA SER A 31 2.93 23.81 -8.91
C SER A 31 3.54 25.01 -9.64
N GLY A 32 3.72 26.16 -8.97
CA GLY A 32 4.46 27.29 -9.49
C GLY A 32 5.92 27.21 -9.07
N ASN A 33 6.80 26.83 -10.00
CA ASN A 33 8.26 26.96 -9.99
C ASN A 33 8.97 26.92 -8.61
N ASN A 34 9.56 25.76 -8.28
CA ASN A 34 10.84 25.57 -7.55
C ASN A 34 10.80 24.35 -6.60
N PHE A 35 10.53 23.14 -7.11
CA PHE A 35 10.80 21.90 -6.38
C PHE A 35 12.16 21.34 -6.83
N HIS A 36 13.25 21.86 -6.24
CA HIS A 36 14.62 21.41 -6.51
C HIS A 36 14.98 20.18 -5.66
N LEU A 37 14.45 19.00 -6.01
CA LEU A 37 14.90 17.73 -5.39
C LEU A 37 15.62 16.78 -6.36
N PHE A 38 15.66 17.13 -7.66
CA PHE A 38 16.40 16.39 -8.68
C PHE A 38 17.07 17.38 -9.64
N ASN A 39 18.21 17.96 -9.23
CA ASN A 39 19.03 18.77 -10.13
C ASN A 39 20.22 17.93 -10.61
N ALA A 40 20.02 17.12 -11.64
CA ALA A 40 21.13 16.72 -12.51
C ALA A 40 21.33 17.87 -13.51
N PRO A 41 22.55 18.36 -13.75
CA PRO A 41 22.77 19.44 -14.70
C PRO A 41 22.31 18.97 -16.09
N ALA A 42 21.50 19.79 -16.76
CA ALA A 42 21.10 19.56 -18.13
C ALA A 42 22.36 19.51 -19.01
N LEU A 43 22.67 18.33 -19.55
CA LEU A 43 23.59 18.19 -20.66
C LEU A 43 22.90 18.78 -21.89
N GLU A 44 23.24 20.04 -22.22
CA GLU A 44 22.95 20.59 -23.54
C GLU A 44 23.79 19.84 -24.58
N VAL A 45 23.18 18.85 -25.22
CA VAL A 45 23.74 18.26 -26.44
C VAL A 45 23.33 19.16 -27.60
N SER A 46 24.23 20.05 -28.00
CA SER A 46 24.12 20.79 -29.26
C SER A 46 24.41 19.84 -30.42
N VAL A 47 23.35 19.40 -31.11
CA VAL A 47 23.49 18.68 -32.38
C VAL A 47 23.83 19.70 -33.46
N ASN A 48 25.12 19.83 -33.77
CA ASN A 48 25.58 20.55 -34.96
C ASN A 48 25.42 19.61 -36.16
N ALA A 49 24.27 19.67 -36.85
CA ALA A 49 24.06 18.93 -38.08
C ALA A 49 24.82 19.62 -39.23
N GLN A 50 25.96 19.05 -39.59
CA GLN A 50 26.67 19.42 -40.82
C GLN A 50 26.00 18.68 -42.00
N PRO A 51 25.56 19.37 -43.06
CA PRO A 51 24.91 18.70 -44.19
C PRO A 51 25.92 17.85 -44.97
N PRO A 52 25.52 16.69 -45.51
CA PRO A 52 26.42 15.84 -46.26
C PRO A 52 26.86 16.53 -47.56
N ALA A 53 28.17 16.46 -47.81
CA ALA A 53 28.78 16.84 -49.08
C ALA A 53 28.20 16.00 -50.23
N GLY A 54 27.98 16.66 -51.35
CA GLY A 54 27.23 16.13 -52.49
C GLY A 54 27.86 14.95 -53.20
N THR A 55 27.04 14.32 -54.04
CA THR A 55 27.46 13.70 -55.29
C THR A 55 26.39 13.98 -56.33
N ASP A 56 26.81 14.66 -57.40
CA ASP A 56 26.07 14.93 -58.63
C ASP A 56 25.79 13.63 -59.40
N ALA A 57 24.62 13.55 -60.05
CA ALA A 57 24.51 13.15 -61.46
C ALA A 57 23.08 13.36 -62.03
N ALA A 58 23.00 14.31 -62.98
CA ALA A 58 22.21 14.36 -64.22
C ALA A 58 20.69 14.05 -64.20
N GLN A 59 19.82 15.06 -64.38
CA GLN A 59 19.31 15.59 -65.68
C GLN A 59 18.58 14.56 -66.57
N GLN A 60 17.26 14.70 -66.72
CA GLN A 60 16.61 15.17 -67.96
C GLN A 60 15.07 15.22 -67.83
N ASN A 61 14.51 16.40 -68.15
CA ASN A 61 13.14 16.65 -68.62
C ASN A 61 13.24 16.85 -70.17
N PRO A 62 12.19 17.10 -71.00
CA PRO A 62 10.82 17.54 -70.70
C PRO A 62 9.69 16.96 -71.60
N ALA A 63 8.42 17.26 -71.28
CA ALA A 63 7.40 17.78 -72.22
C ALA A 63 6.02 17.98 -71.56
N SER A 64 5.49 19.20 -71.69
CA SER A 64 4.08 19.62 -71.50
C SER A 64 3.35 19.57 -72.88
N PRO A 65 2.08 20.02 -73.11
CA PRO A 65 1.15 20.78 -72.24
C PRO A 65 -0.38 20.43 -72.39
N GLU A 66 -1.21 21.27 -71.76
CA GLU A 66 -2.58 21.71 -72.14
C GLU A 66 -3.77 21.29 -71.26
N GLY A 67 -4.58 22.31 -70.89
CA GLY A 67 -5.93 22.14 -70.35
C GLY A 67 -6.34 23.17 -69.29
N GLU A 68 -6.81 24.35 -69.73
CA GLU A 68 -7.54 25.34 -68.92
C GLU A 68 -8.89 24.78 -68.42
N GLU A 69 -9.34 25.11 -67.20
CA GLU A 69 -10.54 25.94 -66.98
C GLU A 69 -10.87 26.19 -65.50
N LYS A 70 -11.52 27.33 -65.28
CA LYS A 70 -11.95 27.92 -63.99
C LYS A 70 -13.14 27.19 -63.39
N GLY A 71 -13.17 27.11 -62.05
CA GLY A 71 -14.39 26.80 -61.30
C GLY A 71 -14.19 26.94 -59.80
N LYS A 72 -14.60 28.07 -59.23
CA LYS A 72 -14.55 28.39 -57.80
C LYS A 72 -15.92 28.12 -57.18
N SER A 73 -16.00 27.18 -56.23
CA SER A 73 -16.73 27.30 -54.94
C SER A 73 -16.91 25.94 -54.26
N ASP A 74 -16.26 25.85 -53.10
CA ASP A 74 -16.76 25.35 -51.82
C ASP A 74 -17.35 23.93 -51.75
N LYS A 75 -16.48 22.95 -51.42
CA LYS A 75 -16.68 21.94 -50.35
C LYS A 75 -15.51 20.94 -50.31
N ALA A 76 -14.74 20.99 -49.24
CA ALA A 76 -13.85 19.94 -48.70
C ALA A 76 -13.53 20.40 -47.26
N GLU A 77 -13.79 19.73 -46.14
CA GLU A 77 -13.77 18.31 -45.79
C GLU A 77 -12.61 17.52 -46.40
N SER A 78 -11.43 17.72 -45.84
CA SER A 78 -10.40 16.71 -45.53
C SER A 78 -9.33 17.41 -44.69
N ALA A 79 -9.11 16.97 -43.45
CA ALA A 79 -8.12 15.94 -43.13
C ALA A 79 -6.71 16.32 -43.62
N SER A 80 -5.94 17.00 -42.76
CA SER A 80 -4.50 16.74 -42.58
C SER A 80 -3.91 17.78 -41.61
N SER A 81 -4.00 17.47 -40.32
CA SER A 81 -3.05 17.95 -39.31
C SER A 81 -2.91 16.89 -38.21
N GLU A 82 -2.89 15.61 -38.60
CA GLU A 82 -2.30 14.55 -37.77
C GLU A 82 -0.83 14.47 -38.16
N GLY A 83 -0.08 15.46 -37.69
CA GLY A 83 1.36 15.54 -37.84
C GLY A 83 1.94 16.07 -36.53
N GLU A 84 2.51 15.16 -35.75
CA GLU A 84 3.44 15.44 -34.65
C GLU A 84 2.88 16.19 -33.42
N THR A 85 2.07 15.50 -32.62
CA THR A 85 2.13 15.73 -31.16
C THR A 85 2.79 14.51 -30.53
N LYS A 86 4.13 14.53 -30.39
CA LYS A 86 4.80 13.69 -29.38
C LYS A 86 4.12 14.00 -28.05
N GLY A 87 3.34 13.04 -27.55
CA GLY A 87 2.36 13.25 -26.49
C GLY A 87 2.98 13.88 -25.26
N LYS A 88 2.66 15.16 -25.00
CA LYS A 88 2.92 15.75 -23.70
C LYS A 88 2.03 15.04 -22.69
N ILE A 89 2.67 14.39 -21.71
CA ILE A 89 1.96 13.82 -20.58
C ILE A 89 1.29 14.94 -19.81
N ASP A 90 -0.03 14.88 -19.70
CA ASP A 90 -0.80 15.77 -18.84
C ASP A 90 -0.68 15.29 -17.38
N ILE A 91 0.40 15.71 -16.72
CA ILE A 91 0.71 15.34 -15.33
C ILE A 91 -0.45 15.73 -14.41
N PHE A 92 -1.11 16.86 -14.65
CA PHE A 92 -2.23 17.30 -13.83
C PHE A 92 -3.40 16.32 -13.91
N LYS A 93 -3.79 15.93 -15.14
CA LYS A 93 -4.86 14.94 -15.34
C LYS A 93 -4.52 13.59 -14.70
N ILE A 94 -3.27 13.15 -14.80
CA ILE A 94 -2.82 11.90 -14.19
C ILE A 94 -2.90 11.98 -12.66
N VAL A 95 -2.32 13.03 -12.06
CA VAL A 95 -2.32 13.21 -10.61
C VAL A 95 -3.76 13.27 -10.09
N MET A 96 -4.64 14.01 -10.76
CA MET A 96 -6.06 14.09 -10.37
C MET A 96 -6.78 12.75 -10.52
N GLY A 97 -6.50 11.99 -11.58
CA GLY A 97 -7.07 10.65 -11.78
C GLY A 97 -6.60 9.66 -10.71
N VAL A 98 -5.30 9.62 -10.42
CA VAL A 98 -4.72 8.78 -9.37
C VAL A 98 -5.27 9.18 -8.00
N LEU A 99 -5.39 10.47 -7.69
CA LEU A 99 -5.98 10.93 -6.43
C LEU A 99 -7.45 10.54 -6.30
N ALA A 100 -8.24 10.69 -7.36
CA ALA A 100 -9.65 10.29 -7.36
C ALA A 100 -9.80 8.78 -7.15
N GLY A 101 -9.02 7.97 -7.88
CA GLY A 101 -9.00 6.53 -7.72
C GLY A 101 -8.52 6.09 -6.34
N LEU A 102 -7.49 6.75 -5.78
CA LEU A 102 -6.99 6.50 -4.43
C LEU A 102 -8.04 6.80 -3.37
N VAL A 103 -8.77 7.91 -3.48
CA VAL A 103 -9.85 8.25 -2.54
C VAL A 103 -10.96 7.20 -2.58
N LEU A 104 -11.37 6.77 -3.77
CA LEU A 104 -12.38 5.71 -3.95
C LEU A 104 -11.90 4.38 -3.39
N PHE A 105 -10.64 4.03 -3.67
CA PHE A 105 -10.00 2.81 -3.18
C PHE A 105 -9.96 2.78 -1.64
N LEU A 106 -9.40 3.83 -1.02
CA LEU A 106 -9.29 3.93 0.44
C LEU A 106 -10.67 3.97 1.10
N TYR A 107 -11.64 4.64 0.49
CA TYR A 107 -13.02 4.63 0.97
C TYR A 107 -13.63 3.23 0.88
N GLY A 108 -13.41 2.51 -0.22
CA GLY A 108 -13.84 1.12 -0.42
C GLY A 108 -13.25 0.16 0.63
N VAL A 109 -11.93 0.20 0.83
CA VAL A 109 -11.23 -0.56 1.89
C VAL A 109 -11.83 -0.24 3.26
N THR A 110 -12.10 1.04 3.55
CA THR A 110 -12.72 1.43 4.83
C THR A 110 -14.13 0.85 4.99
N ARG A 111 -14.97 0.88 3.95
CA ARG A 111 -16.32 0.29 3.99
C ARG A 111 -16.26 -1.23 4.15
N LEU A 112 -15.34 -1.89 3.44
CA LEU A 112 -15.09 -3.32 3.55
C LEU A 112 -14.74 -3.71 5.00
N ALA A 113 -13.75 -3.03 5.58
CA ALA A 113 -13.32 -3.25 6.96
C ALA A 113 -14.48 -3.02 7.97
N GLU A 114 -15.22 -1.92 7.83
CA GLU A 114 -16.39 -1.63 8.70
C GLU A 114 -17.46 -2.72 8.58
N GLY A 115 -17.72 -3.23 7.38
CA GLY A 115 -18.70 -4.30 7.14
C GLY A 115 -18.25 -5.65 7.71
N LEU A 116 -16.98 -6.02 7.50
CA LEU A 116 -16.38 -7.24 8.07
C LEU A 116 -16.37 -7.18 9.61
N GLU A 117 -15.98 -6.04 10.19
CA GLU A 117 -16.00 -5.79 11.63
C GLU A 117 -17.44 -5.93 12.18
N ALA A 118 -18.43 -5.33 11.52
CA ALA A 118 -19.82 -5.36 11.98
C ALA A 118 -20.46 -6.76 11.90
N ILE A 119 -20.04 -7.60 10.95
CA ILE A 119 -20.48 -9.01 10.87
C ILE A 119 -19.73 -9.88 11.89
N ALA A 120 -18.44 -9.62 12.09
CA ALA A 120 -17.63 -10.33 13.08
C ALA A 120 -18.08 -9.99 14.53
N GLY A 121 -18.52 -8.76 14.78
CA GLY A 121 -19.08 -8.29 16.04
C GLY A 121 -18.14 -8.49 17.24
N ASP A 122 -18.69 -8.81 18.41
CA ASP A 122 -17.92 -9.11 19.62
C ASP A 122 -17.02 -10.35 19.49
N ARG A 123 -17.17 -11.18 18.45
CA ARG A 123 -16.35 -12.39 18.29
C ARG A 123 -14.91 -12.06 17.96
N ALA A 124 -14.63 -11.04 17.14
CA ALA A 124 -13.24 -10.63 16.88
C ALA A 124 -12.55 -10.16 18.18
N LYS A 125 -13.27 -9.38 18.99
CA LYS A 125 -12.79 -8.88 20.29
C LYS A 125 -12.63 -10.00 21.32
N ASN A 126 -13.61 -10.90 21.42
CA ASN A 126 -13.57 -12.08 22.28
C ASN A 126 -12.54 -13.12 21.81
N LEU A 127 -12.22 -13.19 20.51
CA LEU A 127 -11.15 -14.06 19.99
C LEU A 127 -9.79 -13.58 20.50
N ILE A 128 -9.54 -12.27 20.48
CA ILE A 128 -8.29 -11.71 21.01
C ILE A 128 -8.16 -11.96 22.52
N ASP A 129 -9.27 -11.89 23.26
CA ASP A 129 -9.29 -12.19 24.69
C ASP A 129 -9.17 -13.70 25.01
N LYS A 130 -9.67 -14.60 24.14
CA LYS A 130 -9.69 -16.06 24.40
C LYS A 130 -8.57 -16.85 23.75
N PHE A 131 -7.92 -16.34 22.70
CA PHE A 131 -6.98 -17.11 21.86
C PHE A 131 -5.51 -16.66 21.96
N THR A 132 -5.11 -15.94 23.00
CA THR A 132 -3.71 -15.59 23.23
C THR A 132 -3.01 -16.52 24.23
N SER A 133 -3.53 -17.71 24.51
CA SER A 133 -3.01 -18.61 25.55
C SER A 133 -1.53 -19.01 25.38
N ASN A 134 -1.02 -19.01 24.14
CA ASN A 134 0.39 -19.21 23.83
C ASN A 134 0.78 -18.44 22.57
N ARG A 135 2.08 -18.44 22.24
CA ARG A 135 2.64 -17.68 21.10
C ARG A 135 2.04 -18.06 19.74
N PHE A 136 1.68 -19.32 19.51
CA PHE A 136 1.08 -19.77 18.25
C PHE A 136 -0.38 -19.34 18.14
N ALA A 137 -1.11 -19.46 19.24
CA ALA A 137 -2.48 -18.98 19.34
C ALA A 137 -2.53 -17.44 19.15
N ALA A 138 -1.54 -16.72 19.67
CA ALA A 138 -1.38 -15.28 19.43
C ALA A 138 -1.12 -14.93 17.96
N VAL A 139 -0.30 -15.71 17.23
CA VAL A 139 -0.13 -15.55 15.77
C VAL A 139 -1.45 -15.78 15.04
N ALA A 140 -2.15 -16.89 15.30
CA ALA A 140 -3.44 -17.13 14.69
C ALA A 140 -4.45 -16.01 14.97
N THR A 141 -4.46 -15.49 16.20
CA THR A 141 -5.28 -14.36 16.61
C THR A 141 -4.96 -13.11 15.79
N GLY A 142 -3.67 -12.77 15.64
CA GLY A 142 -3.24 -11.62 14.84
C GLY A 142 -3.62 -11.78 13.37
N THR A 143 -3.42 -12.97 12.80
CA THR A 143 -3.80 -13.26 11.41
C THR A 143 -5.29 -13.07 11.20
N VAL A 144 -6.13 -13.70 12.02
CA VAL A 144 -7.59 -13.58 11.91
C VAL A 144 -8.05 -12.14 12.14
N ALA A 145 -7.53 -11.47 13.17
CA ALA A 145 -7.89 -10.09 13.47
C ALA A 145 -7.53 -9.16 12.30
N THR A 146 -6.33 -9.27 11.75
CA THR A 146 -5.91 -8.44 10.62
C THR A 146 -6.66 -8.78 9.34
N THR A 147 -6.97 -10.04 9.06
CA THR A 147 -7.79 -10.41 7.90
C THR A 147 -9.21 -9.83 8.01
N ILE A 148 -9.82 -9.83 9.20
CA ILE A 148 -11.15 -9.24 9.41
C ILE A 148 -11.10 -7.71 9.32
N LEU A 149 -10.09 -7.09 9.92
CA LEU A 149 -9.94 -5.63 9.98
C LEU A 149 -9.31 -5.04 8.70
N ASP A 150 -8.77 -5.90 7.83
CA ASP A 150 -7.99 -5.57 6.64
C ASP A 150 -6.83 -4.57 6.91
N SER A 151 -6.32 -4.57 8.15
CA SER A 151 -5.30 -3.61 8.58
C SER A 151 -4.44 -4.16 9.71
N SER A 152 -3.16 -4.40 9.41
CA SER A 152 -2.16 -4.77 10.42
C SER A 152 -1.94 -3.60 11.38
N SER A 153 -1.87 -2.36 10.89
CA SER A 153 -1.72 -1.15 11.71
C SER A 153 -2.80 -1.05 12.79
N VAL A 154 -4.08 -1.21 12.44
CA VAL A 154 -5.17 -1.19 13.43
C VAL A 154 -5.02 -2.32 14.44
N THR A 155 -4.68 -3.52 13.96
CA THR A 155 -4.46 -4.71 14.82
C THR A 155 -3.31 -4.49 15.80
N ILE A 156 -2.19 -3.94 15.35
CA ILE A 156 -0.99 -3.68 16.14
C ILE A 156 -1.23 -2.54 17.13
N ILE A 157 -1.89 -1.46 16.72
CA ILE A 157 -2.27 -0.34 17.61
C ILE A 157 -3.17 -0.82 18.73
N MET A 158 -4.15 -1.68 18.42
CA MET A 158 -5.02 -2.30 19.41
C MET A 158 -4.23 -3.20 20.35
N THR A 159 -3.32 -4.00 19.81
CA THR A 159 -2.41 -4.85 20.58
C THR A 159 -1.56 -4.04 21.56
N ILE A 160 -0.97 -2.92 21.10
CA ILE A 160 -0.20 -1.97 21.92
C ILE A 160 -1.07 -1.39 23.05
N ALA A 161 -2.32 -1.05 22.76
CA ALA A 161 -3.26 -0.56 23.76
C ALA A 161 -3.61 -1.63 24.80
N MET A 162 -3.78 -2.89 24.39
CA MET A 162 -4.08 -4.02 25.28
C MET A 162 -2.89 -4.37 26.19
N VAL A 163 -1.66 -4.35 25.66
CA VAL A 163 -0.44 -4.50 26.47
C VAL A 163 -0.30 -3.36 27.47
N SER A 164 -0.59 -2.12 27.05
CA SER A 164 -0.57 -0.96 27.95
C SER A 164 -1.60 -1.08 29.08
N ALA A 165 -2.73 -1.76 28.82
CA ALA A 165 -3.79 -2.00 29.79
C ALA A 165 -3.57 -3.27 30.64
N GLY A 166 -2.49 -4.02 30.41
CA GLY A 166 -2.21 -5.29 31.09
C GLY A 166 -3.11 -6.46 30.68
N LEU A 167 -3.89 -6.30 29.59
CA LEU A 167 -4.78 -7.35 29.08
C LEU A 167 -4.03 -8.42 28.27
N LEU A 168 -2.89 -8.04 27.69
CA LEU A 168 -1.96 -8.95 27.02
C LEU A 168 -0.59 -8.85 27.67
N THR A 169 0.08 -10.00 27.81
CA THR A 169 1.50 -10.02 28.12
C THR A 169 2.31 -9.52 26.93
N PHE A 170 3.51 -9.03 27.21
CA PHE A 170 4.45 -8.60 26.18
C PHE A 170 4.80 -9.72 25.18
N VAL A 171 4.93 -10.98 25.61
CA VAL A 171 5.25 -12.09 24.68
C VAL A 171 4.06 -12.41 23.77
N GLN A 172 2.83 -12.35 24.30
CA GLN A 172 1.63 -12.56 23.50
C GLN A 172 1.49 -11.48 22.41
N SER A 173 1.78 -10.22 22.74
CA SER A 173 1.70 -9.15 21.74
C SER A 173 2.68 -9.35 20.58
N LEU A 174 3.87 -9.88 20.82
CA LEU A 174 4.80 -10.21 19.73
C LEU A 174 4.20 -11.25 18.78
N GLY A 175 3.51 -12.26 19.33
CA GLY A 175 2.79 -13.24 18.52
C GLY A 175 1.67 -12.60 17.68
N VAL A 176 0.88 -11.70 18.27
CA VAL A 176 -0.17 -10.99 17.52
C VAL A 176 0.41 -10.13 16.40
N VAL A 177 1.54 -9.44 16.63
CA VAL A 177 2.25 -8.65 15.61
C VAL A 177 2.74 -9.55 14.46
N LEU A 178 3.32 -10.71 14.75
CA LEU A 178 3.70 -11.68 13.71
C LEU A 178 2.48 -12.14 12.90
N GLY A 179 1.39 -12.45 13.60
CA GLY A 179 0.13 -12.87 12.99
C GLY A 179 -0.45 -11.82 12.04
N SER A 180 -0.40 -10.54 12.43
CA SER A 180 -0.97 -9.46 11.61
C SER A 180 -0.31 -9.33 10.25
N ASN A 181 1.00 -9.57 10.15
CA ASN A 181 1.70 -9.54 8.86
C ASN A 181 1.20 -10.62 7.90
N ILE A 182 0.87 -11.82 8.40
CA ILE A 182 0.23 -12.86 7.57
C ILE A 182 -1.17 -12.39 7.17
N GLY A 183 -1.94 -11.82 8.10
CA GLY A 183 -3.32 -11.40 7.82
C GLY A 183 -3.44 -10.37 6.69
N THR A 184 -2.48 -9.44 6.59
CA THR A 184 -2.41 -8.41 5.53
C THR A 184 -2.39 -9.00 4.12
N THR A 185 -1.84 -10.20 3.95
CA THR A 185 -1.66 -10.83 2.63
C THR A 185 -2.98 -11.19 1.95
N ILE A 186 -4.06 -11.38 2.72
CA ILE A 186 -5.38 -11.72 2.18
C ILE A 186 -5.91 -10.60 1.27
N GLY A 187 -5.70 -9.34 1.63
CA GLY A 187 -6.11 -8.20 0.80
C GLY A 187 -5.41 -8.20 -0.56
N ALA A 188 -4.11 -8.48 -0.58
CA ALA A 188 -3.33 -8.58 -1.81
C ALA A 188 -3.80 -9.74 -2.72
N GLU A 189 -4.08 -10.90 -2.13
CA GLU A 189 -4.64 -12.04 -2.85
C GLU A 189 -5.99 -11.70 -3.49
N LEU A 190 -6.92 -11.12 -2.73
CA LEU A 190 -8.24 -10.72 -3.23
C LEU A 190 -8.12 -9.82 -4.48
N ILE A 191 -7.18 -8.89 -4.48
CA ILE A 191 -6.95 -7.96 -5.59
C ILE A 191 -6.32 -8.70 -6.78
N ALA A 192 -5.36 -9.59 -6.54
CA ALA A 192 -4.67 -10.33 -7.58
C ALA A 192 -5.57 -11.34 -8.34
N PHE A 193 -6.73 -11.72 -7.78
CA PHE A 193 -7.71 -12.55 -8.47
C PHE A 193 -8.49 -11.85 -9.60
N LYS A 194 -8.15 -10.59 -9.93
CA LYS A 194 -8.76 -9.82 -11.04
C LYS A 194 -10.30 -9.77 -10.98
N ILE A 195 -10.84 -9.58 -9.78
CA ILE A 195 -12.29 -9.48 -9.56
C ILE A 195 -12.86 -8.14 -10.09
N ASN A 196 -11.99 -7.28 -10.65
CA ASN A 196 -12.27 -5.94 -11.17
C ASN A 196 -13.46 -5.93 -12.14
N GLU A 197 -13.54 -6.93 -13.04
CA GLU A 197 -14.63 -7.03 -14.02
C GLU A 197 -16.02 -7.15 -13.36
N TYR A 198 -16.07 -7.67 -12.14
CA TYR A 198 -17.30 -7.82 -11.35
C TYR A 198 -17.52 -6.64 -10.38
N ALA A 199 -16.61 -5.67 -10.32
CA ALA A 199 -16.70 -4.53 -9.40
C ALA A 199 -18.00 -3.72 -9.57
N PRO A 200 -18.49 -3.42 -10.79
CA PRO A 200 -19.78 -2.73 -10.96
C PRO A 200 -20.97 -3.52 -10.41
N ILE A 201 -20.94 -4.85 -10.52
CA ILE A 201 -21.99 -5.73 -9.98
C ILE A 201 -21.93 -5.72 -8.45
N ALA A 202 -20.74 -5.85 -7.87
CA ALA A 202 -20.54 -5.76 -6.42
C ALA A 202 -20.96 -4.39 -5.87
N LEU A 203 -20.64 -3.29 -6.57
CA LEU A 203 -21.09 -1.94 -6.26
C LEU A 203 -22.62 -1.85 -6.22
N PHE A 204 -23.28 -2.29 -7.30
CA PHE A 204 -24.73 -2.19 -7.43
C PHE A 204 -25.47 -3.03 -6.38
N LEU A 205 -25.09 -4.31 -6.24
CA LEU A 205 -25.69 -5.20 -5.25
C LEU A 205 -25.37 -4.76 -3.83
N GLY A 206 -24.14 -4.30 -3.58
CA GLY A 206 -23.71 -3.78 -2.29
C GLY A 206 -24.51 -2.55 -1.89
N PHE A 207 -24.70 -1.61 -2.81
CA PHE A 207 -25.57 -0.44 -2.62
C PHE A 207 -27.00 -0.88 -2.30
N LEU A 208 -27.59 -1.76 -3.11
CA LEU A 208 -28.97 -2.20 -2.91
C LEU A 208 -29.16 -2.90 -1.55
N LEU A 209 -28.26 -3.81 -1.17
CA LEU A 209 -28.30 -4.52 0.10
C LEU A 209 -28.04 -3.59 1.29
N HIS A 210 -27.14 -2.61 1.15
CA HIS A 210 -26.83 -1.67 2.22
C HIS A 210 -28.03 -0.75 2.54
N PHE A 211 -28.71 -0.25 1.51
CA PHE A 211 -29.81 0.70 1.66
C PHE A 211 -31.18 0.04 1.84
N LEU A 212 -31.47 -1.07 1.14
CA LEU A 212 -32.77 -1.77 1.20
C LEU A 212 -32.74 -3.00 2.12
N GLY A 213 -31.59 -3.35 2.68
CA GLY A 213 -31.46 -4.48 3.61
C GLY A 213 -32.37 -4.33 4.82
N LYS A 214 -33.23 -5.34 5.07
CA LYS A 214 -34.22 -5.31 6.16
C LYS A 214 -33.62 -5.50 7.56
N THR A 215 -32.42 -6.06 7.65
CA THR A 215 -31.71 -6.33 8.92
C THR A 215 -30.30 -5.80 8.86
N ASP A 216 -29.70 -5.46 10.00
CA ASP A 216 -28.31 -4.97 10.06
C ASP A 216 -27.32 -5.95 9.43
N ARG A 217 -27.54 -7.26 9.55
CA ARG A 217 -26.71 -8.27 8.87
C ARG A 217 -26.67 -8.07 7.35
N TRP A 218 -27.82 -7.92 6.70
CA TRP A 218 -27.90 -7.66 5.26
C TRP A 218 -27.29 -6.31 4.88
N LYS A 219 -27.50 -5.28 5.70
CA LYS A 219 -26.90 -3.97 5.47
C LYS A 219 -25.37 -4.01 5.55
N ASN A 220 -24.82 -4.81 6.46
CA ASN A 220 -23.38 -5.00 6.61
C ASN A 220 -22.79 -5.86 5.49
N ILE A 221 -23.51 -6.90 5.03
CA ILE A 221 -23.12 -7.64 3.81
C ILE A 221 -23.11 -6.70 2.61
N GLY A 222 -24.13 -5.84 2.49
CA GLY A 222 -24.16 -4.78 1.48
C GLY A 222 -22.97 -3.82 1.59
N LEU A 223 -22.59 -3.44 2.81
CA LEU A 223 -21.42 -2.59 3.06
C LEU A 223 -20.10 -3.24 2.62
N ILE A 224 -19.94 -4.54 2.85
CA ILE A 224 -18.78 -5.32 2.37
C ILE A 224 -18.74 -5.33 0.84
N LEU A 225 -19.84 -5.69 0.18
CA LEU A 225 -19.91 -5.74 -1.29
C LEU A 225 -19.70 -4.36 -1.92
N LEU A 226 -20.28 -3.32 -1.32
CA LEU A 226 -20.07 -1.93 -1.74
C LEU A 226 -18.60 -1.53 -1.56
N GLY A 227 -17.98 -1.91 -0.44
CA GLY A 227 -16.56 -1.69 -0.18
C GLY A 227 -15.66 -2.36 -1.22
N ILE A 228 -15.90 -3.64 -1.51
CA ILE A 228 -15.20 -4.39 -2.57
C ILE A 228 -15.36 -3.68 -3.92
N GLY A 229 -16.59 -3.33 -4.28
CA GLY A 229 -16.87 -2.65 -5.54
C GLY A 229 -16.15 -1.30 -5.66
N LEU A 230 -16.16 -0.48 -4.60
CA LEU A 230 -15.49 0.83 -4.57
C LEU A 230 -13.96 0.67 -4.60
N LEU A 231 -13.44 -0.35 -3.91
CA LEU A 231 -12.03 -0.70 -3.89
C LEU A 231 -11.56 -0.96 -5.32
N PHE A 232 -12.17 -1.92 -6.02
CA PHE A 232 -11.79 -2.28 -7.38
C PHE A 232 -12.03 -1.15 -8.38
N PHE A 233 -13.16 -0.42 -8.28
CA PHE A 233 -13.42 0.74 -9.13
C PHE A 233 -12.37 1.86 -8.93
N GLY A 234 -11.90 2.05 -7.70
CA GLY A 234 -10.78 2.94 -7.41
C GLY A 234 -9.48 2.48 -8.07
N LEU A 235 -9.18 1.18 -8.03
CA LEU A 235 -8.00 0.60 -8.71
C LEU A 235 -8.07 0.76 -10.23
N ASP A 236 -9.23 0.50 -10.84
CA ASP A 236 -9.42 0.70 -12.28
C ASP A 236 -9.25 2.19 -12.66
N THR A 237 -9.71 3.10 -11.80
CA THR A 237 -9.51 4.55 -12.00
C THR A 237 -8.03 4.92 -11.92
N ILE A 238 -7.26 4.34 -10.99
CA ILE A 238 -5.80 4.52 -10.92
C ILE A 238 -5.13 3.95 -12.18
N ASP A 239 -5.52 2.75 -12.60
CA ASP A 239 -4.98 2.10 -13.79
C ASP A 239 -5.18 2.96 -15.05
N GLU A 240 -6.42 3.43 -15.26
CA GLU A 240 -6.77 4.31 -16.37
C GLU A 240 -5.94 5.60 -16.38
N ALA A 241 -5.76 6.21 -15.22
CA ALA A 241 -4.96 7.43 -15.08
C ALA A 241 -3.47 7.18 -15.39
N MET A 242 -2.97 5.97 -15.18
CA MET A 242 -1.57 5.59 -15.38
C MET A 242 -1.27 5.08 -16.80
N LYS A 243 -2.28 4.87 -17.66
CA LYS A 243 -2.07 4.41 -19.05
C LYS A 243 -1.04 5.22 -19.86
N PRO A 244 -0.98 6.57 -19.78
CA PRO A 244 0.02 7.33 -20.54
C PRO A 244 1.47 6.98 -20.19
N PHE A 245 1.73 6.38 -19.03
CA PHE A 245 3.07 5.94 -18.64
C PHE A 245 3.53 4.65 -19.32
N ARG A 246 2.63 3.90 -19.97
CA ARG A 246 2.99 2.65 -20.67
C ARG A 246 4.01 2.85 -21.78
N ASP A 247 3.94 4.00 -22.46
CA ASP A 247 4.81 4.36 -23.58
C ASP A 247 5.82 5.47 -23.20
N TYR A 248 5.89 5.84 -21.92
CA TYR A 248 6.77 6.91 -21.46
C TYR A 248 8.13 6.39 -20.98
N GLN A 249 9.13 6.48 -21.86
CA GLN A 249 10.45 5.90 -21.61
C GLN A 249 11.08 6.23 -20.25
N PRO A 250 11.04 7.49 -19.75
CA PRO A 250 11.61 7.79 -18.43
C PRO A 250 10.94 7.03 -17.28
N PHE A 251 9.64 6.75 -17.37
CA PHE A 251 8.94 5.94 -16.36
C PHE A 251 9.36 4.47 -16.47
N ILE A 252 9.44 3.93 -17.68
CA ILE A 252 9.87 2.55 -17.93
C ILE A 252 11.29 2.32 -17.39
N ASP A 253 12.22 3.24 -17.68
CA ASP A 253 13.61 3.17 -17.23
C ASP A 253 13.70 3.27 -15.70
N TRP A 254 12.88 4.12 -15.09
CA TRP A 254 12.79 4.22 -13.64
C TRP A 254 12.28 2.92 -13.01
N MET A 255 11.20 2.35 -13.53
CA MET A 255 10.65 1.07 -13.07
C MET A 255 11.65 -0.09 -13.24
N LYS A 256 12.40 -0.09 -14.35
CA LYS A 256 13.50 -1.04 -14.57
C LYS A 256 14.59 -0.88 -13.50
N THR A 257 14.98 0.35 -13.20
CA THR A 257 15.97 0.65 -12.15
C THR A 257 15.51 0.15 -10.78
N LEU A 258 14.22 0.30 -10.43
CA LEU A 258 13.68 -0.24 -9.17
C LEU A 258 13.72 -1.77 -9.12
N GLY A 259 13.55 -2.44 -10.27
CA GLY A 259 13.66 -3.90 -10.37
C GLY A 259 15.10 -4.43 -10.32
N GLU A 260 16.05 -3.69 -10.88
CA GLU A 260 17.48 -4.03 -10.86
C GLU A 260 18.15 -3.70 -9.51
N ASN A 261 17.58 -2.76 -8.76
CA ASN A 261 18.05 -2.36 -7.43
C ASN A 261 16.93 -2.55 -6.37
N PRO A 262 16.80 -3.77 -5.80
CA PRO A 262 15.74 -4.08 -4.85
C PRO A 262 15.76 -3.21 -3.58
N LEU A 263 16.93 -2.73 -3.15
CA LEU A 263 17.03 -1.81 -2.02
C LEU A 263 16.38 -0.47 -2.36
N LEU A 264 16.65 0.09 -3.53
CA LEU A 264 16.03 1.33 -3.99
C LEU A 264 14.50 1.15 -4.13
N GLY A 265 14.05 0.04 -4.74
CA GLY A 265 12.63 -0.30 -4.82
C GLY A 265 11.98 -0.39 -3.44
N ALA A 266 12.62 -1.02 -2.45
CA ALA A 266 12.12 -1.09 -1.09
C ALA A 266 12.07 0.29 -0.41
N LEU A 267 13.06 1.16 -0.61
CA LEU A 267 13.02 2.53 -0.08
C LEU A 267 11.85 3.34 -0.66
N VAL A 268 11.59 3.20 -1.96
CA VAL A 268 10.45 3.86 -2.63
C VAL A 268 9.12 3.31 -2.10
N GLY A 269 8.99 1.98 -1.97
CA GLY A 269 7.78 1.34 -1.43
C GLY A 269 7.51 1.73 0.02
N ALA A 270 8.55 1.80 0.85
CA ALA A 270 8.46 2.27 2.22
C ALA A 270 8.02 3.73 2.30
N LEU A 271 8.62 4.62 1.49
CA LEU A 271 8.24 6.02 1.41
C LEU A 271 6.77 6.17 1.02
N PHE A 272 6.34 5.48 -0.04
CA PHE A 272 4.96 5.54 -0.51
C PHE A 272 3.97 5.05 0.56
N THR A 273 4.33 3.98 1.27
CA THR A 273 3.52 3.47 2.39
C THR A 273 3.46 4.46 3.55
N VAL A 274 4.55 5.14 3.88
CA VAL A 274 4.54 6.19 4.92
C VAL A 274 3.63 7.36 4.52
N LEU A 275 3.66 7.75 3.24
CA LEU A 275 2.85 8.85 2.71
C LEU A 275 1.35 8.52 2.68
N ILE A 276 1.00 7.29 2.28
CA ILE A 276 -0.40 6.81 2.21
C ILE A 276 -0.88 6.29 3.57
N GLN A 277 0.03 5.92 4.46
CA GLN A 277 -0.21 5.24 5.74
C GLN A 277 -0.96 3.91 5.61
N SER A 278 -0.79 3.22 4.48
CA SER A 278 -1.36 1.89 4.27
C SER A 278 -0.47 1.07 3.34
N SER A 279 0.09 -0.02 3.86
CA SER A 279 0.87 -0.98 3.06
C SER A 279 -0.05 -1.79 2.15
N SER A 280 -1.23 -2.19 2.61
CA SER A 280 -2.23 -2.85 1.77
C SER A 280 -2.60 -1.99 0.56
N ALA A 281 -2.77 -0.67 0.75
CA ALA A 281 -3.03 0.25 -0.36
C ALA A 281 -1.83 0.38 -1.31
N THR A 282 -0.63 0.46 -0.75
CA THR A 282 0.60 0.53 -1.55
C THR A 282 0.78 -0.73 -2.40
N VAL A 283 0.64 -1.91 -1.79
CA VAL A 283 0.77 -3.20 -2.48
C VAL A 283 -0.38 -3.39 -3.47
N ALA A 284 -1.60 -2.97 -3.16
CA ALA A 284 -2.72 -2.98 -4.09
C ALA A 284 -2.41 -2.21 -5.38
N ILE A 285 -1.87 -1.00 -5.26
CA ILE A 285 -1.46 -0.18 -6.42
C ILE A 285 -0.35 -0.90 -7.20
N VAL A 286 0.65 -1.46 -6.50
CA VAL A 286 1.72 -2.22 -7.15
C VAL A 286 1.16 -3.41 -7.94
N ILE A 287 0.24 -4.18 -7.36
CA ILE A 287 -0.41 -5.33 -8.01
C ILE A 287 -1.23 -4.88 -9.22
N THR A 288 -2.00 -3.80 -9.12
CA THR A 288 -2.79 -3.24 -10.23
C THR A 288 -1.89 -2.81 -11.38
N LEU A 289 -0.82 -2.06 -11.10
CA LEU A 289 0.10 -1.61 -12.15
C LEU A 289 0.87 -2.79 -12.77
N ALA A 290 1.17 -3.83 -11.99
CA ALA A 290 1.74 -5.07 -12.51
C ALA A 290 0.77 -5.84 -13.41
N ALA A 291 -0.54 -5.89 -13.07
CA ALA A 291 -1.57 -6.49 -13.91
C ALA A 291 -1.66 -5.81 -15.29
N SER A 292 -1.35 -4.50 -15.33
CA SER A 292 -1.30 -3.67 -16.53
C SER A 292 0.04 -3.64 -17.26
N GLY A 293 1.03 -4.41 -16.80
CA GLY A 293 2.36 -4.49 -17.40
C GLY A 293 3.27 -3.28 -17.13
N LEU A 294 2.86 -2.34 -16.28
CA LEU A 294 3.66 -1.17 -15.91
C LEU A 294 4.77 -1.51 -14.89
N ILE A 295 4.60 -2.60 -14.14
CA ILE A 295 5.55 -3.04 -13.11
C ILE A 295 5.96 -4.48 -13.39
N SER A 296 7.27 -4.73 -13.43
CA SER A 296 7.86 -6.07 -13.52
C SER A 296 7.84 -6.79 -12.17
N LEU A 297 7.91 -8.12 -12.16
CA LEU A 297 7.94 -8.89 -10.91
C LEU A 297 9.05 -8.42 -9.94
N PRO A 298 10.33 -8.24 -10.38
CA PRO A 298 11.38 -7.78 -9.47
C PRO A 298 11.08 -6.42 -8.84
N ALA A 299 10.58 -5.47 -9.63
CA ALA A 299 10.21 -4.15 -9.12
C ALA A 299 9.03 -4.22 -8.15
N GLY A 300 8.02 -5.04 -8.47
CA GLY A 300 6.86 -5.27 -7.62
C GLY A 300 7.24 -5.89 -6.27
N ILE A 301 8.11 -6.91 -6.26
CA ILE A 301 8.63 -7.51 -5.03
C ILE A 301 9.43 -6.48 -4.21
N ALA A 302 10.30 -5.70 -4.86
CA ALA A 302 11.08 -4.68 -4.16
C ALA A 302 10.17 -3.64 -3.48
N LEU A 303 9.19 -3.10 -4.19
CA LEU A 303 8.20 -2.16 -3.66
C LEU A 303 7.37 -2.78 -2.51
N MET A 304 6.95 -4.04 -2.67
CA MET A 304 6.21 -4.79 -1.65
C MET A 304 7.04 -4.97 -0.36
N LEU A 305 8.31 -5.35 -0.46
CA LEU A 305 9.22 -5.45 0.70
C LEU A 305 9.34 -4.10 1.43
N GLY A 306 9.44 -3.03 0.66
CA GLY A 306 9.41 -1.67 1.17
C GLY A 306 8.14 -1.34 1.94
N ALA A 307 7.00 -1.73 1.39
CA ALA A 307 5.70 -1.43 1.99
C ALA A 307 5.56 -2.02 3.40
N GLU A 308 6.04 -3.25 3.63
CA GLU A 308 6.05 -3.89 4.95
C GLU A 308 6.89 -3.11 5.98
N VAL A 309 8.03 -2.56 5.55
CA VAL A 309 8.85 -1.67 6.41
C VAL A 309 8.14 -0.35 6.67
N GLY A 310 7.52 0.24 5.65
CA GLY A 310 6.81 1.52 5.75
C GLY A 310 5.70 1.54 6.81
N THR A 311 4.96 0.44 6.96
CA THR A 311 3.92 0.28 8.00
C THR A 311 4.46 0.52 9.41
N CYS A 312 5.74 0.23 9.67
CA CYS A 312 6.29 0.39 11.01
C CYS A 312 6.28 1.85 11.52
N ALA A 313 6.14 2.85 10.64
CA ALA A 313 6.03 4.25 11.02
C ALA A 313 4.78 4.52 11.90
N ASP A 314 3.61 4.00 11.53
CA ASP A 314 2.39 4.17 12.33
C ASP A 314 2.50 3.53 13.72
N THR A 315 3.21 2.41 13.77
CA THR A 315 3.36 1.60 14.96
C THR A 315 4.23 2.32 15.96
N LEU A 316 5.34 2.91 15.50
CA LEU A 316 6.20 3.74 16.33
C LEU A 316 5.43 4.92 16.91
N VAL A 317 4.64 5.63 16.09
CA VAL A 317 3.78 6.73 16.55
C VAL A 317 2.80 6.24 17.64
N ALA A 318 2.23 5.06 17.49
CA ALA A 318 1.30 4.48 18.44
C ALA A 318 1.91 4.16 19.82
N THR A 319 3.24 4.00 19.89
CA THR A 319 3.96 3.74 21.15
C THR A 319 4.28 4.99 21.96
N ILE A 320 4.14 6.19 21.40
CA ILE A 320 4.51 7.44 22.06
C ILE A 320 3.68 7.64 23.34
N GLY A 321 4.37 7.83 24.47
CA GLY A 321 3.75 8.04 25.78
C GLY A 321 3.07 6.80 26.38
N ARG A 322 3.38 5.59 25.89
CA ARG A 322 2.83 4.31 26.40
C ARG A 322 3.81 3.58 27.33
N SER A 323 3.37 2.45 27.88
CA SER A 323 4.17 1.60 28.77
C SER A 323 5.45 1.09 28.08
N ARG A 324 6.43 0.62 28.87
CA ARG A 324 7.68 0.06 28.31
C ARG A 324 7.41 -1.17 27.46
N GLU A 325 6.43 -1.98 27.86
CA GLU A 325 5.96 -3.17 27.17
C GLU A 325 5.32 -2.81 25.82
N ALA A 326 4.57 -1.71 25.76
CA ALA A 326 4.04 -1.16 24.51
C ALA A 326 5.16 -0.67 23.57
N VAL A 327 6.14 0.06 24.10
CA VAL A 327 7.32 0.50 23.31
C VAL A 327 8.09 -0.72 22.79
N ARG A 328 8.35 -1.74 23.61
CA ARG A 328 9.00 -2.97 23.18
C ARG A 328 8.22 -3.70 22.09
N THR A 329 6.89 -3.70 22.16
CA THR A 329 6.03 -4.30 21.12
C THR A 329 6.18 -3.56 19.79
N GLY A 330 6.20 -2.22 19.80
CA GLY A 330 6.42 -1.44 18.58
C GLY A 330 7.84 -1.57 18.02
N VAL A 331 8.85 -1.60 18.90
CA VAL A 331 10.25 -1.83 18.48
C VAL A 331 10.44 -3.24 17.93
N PHE A 332 9.77 -4.24 18.48
CA PHE A 332 9.73 -5.58 17.88
C PHE A 332 9.20 -5.54 16.45
N HIS A 333 8.07 -4.85 16.21
CA HIS A 333 7.49 -4.74 14.87
C HIS A 333 8.48 -4.14 13.86
N VAL A 334 9.19 -3.07 14.25
CA VAL A 334 10.23 -2.45 13.42
C VAL A 334 11.38 -3.41 13.15
N ILE A 335 11.95 -4.00 14.20
CA ILE A 335 13.10 -4.91 14.08
C ILE A 335 12.74 -6.11 13.21
N PHE A 336 11.56 -6.69 13.43
CA PHE A 336 11.07 -7.82 12.66
C PHE A 336 10.98 -7.47 11.16
N ASN A 337 10.24 -6.42 10.79
CA ASN A 337 10.07 -6.06 9.37
C ASN A 337 11.35 -5.59 8.71
N VAL A 338 12.21 -4.85 9.43
CA VAL A 338 13.50 -4.42 8.85
C VAL A 338 14.41 -5.62 8.59
N ILE A 339 14.52 -6.55 9.55
CA ILE A 339 15.33 -7.76 9.37
C ILE A 339 14.77 -8.63 8.24
N THR A 340 13.46 -8.90 8.24
CA THR A 340 12.85 -9.72 7.18
C THR A 340 12.99 -9.03 5.83
N ALA A 341 12.78 -7.72 5.73
CA ALA A 341 12.96 -6.99 4.47
C ALA A 341 14.42 -7.02 3.98
N VAL A 342 15.41 -6.87 4.87
CA VAL A 342 16.83 -7.03 4.50
C VAL A 342 17.10 -8.43 3.95
N VAL A 343 16.59 -9.47 4.61
CA VAL A 343 16.69 -10.85 4.10
C VAL A 343 15.97 -10.99 2.76
N GLY A 344 14.76 -10.43 2.63
CA GLY A 344 13.98 -10.44 1.40
C GLY A 344 14.68 -9.74 0.24
N ILE A 345 15.38 -8.63 0.50
CA ILE A 345 16.20 -7.90 -0.49
C ILE A 345 17.38 -8.75 -0.92
N LEU A 346 18.10 -9.38 0.03
CA LEU A 346 19.25 -10.24 -0.27
C LEU A 346 18.85 -11.47 -1.11
N PHE A 347 17.64 -11.99 -0.90
CA PHE A 347 17.10 -13.16 -1.59
C PHE A 347 15.98 -12.79 -2.57
N ALA A 348 15.95 -11.56 -3.10
CA ALA A 348 14.84 -11.07 -3.91
C ALA A 348 14.63 -11.89 -5.19
N ALA A 349 15.73 -12.30 -5.84
CA ALA A 349 15.68 -13.15 -7.03
C ALA A 349 15.12 -14.55 -6.71
N GLN A 350 15.50 -15.14 -5.58
CA GLN A 350 15.01 -16.44 -5.12
C GLN A 350 13.53 -16.34 -4.74
N LEU A 351 13.13 -15.28 -4.04
CA LEU A 351 11.73 -15.01 -3.73
C LEU A 351 10.90 -14.87 -5.01
N ALA A 352 11.40 -14.15 -6.01
CA ALA A 352 10.76 -14.03 -7.32
C ALA A 352 10.61 -15.40 -8.01
N SER A 353 11.67 -16.22 -8.03
CA SER A 353 11.63 -17.55 -8.64
C SER A 353 10.65 -18.50 -7.94
N LEU A 354 10.59 -18.45 -6.61
CA LEU A 354 9.68 -19.26 -5.83
C LEU A 354 8.23 -18.81 -6.04
N ALA A 355 7.99 -17.51 -6.07
CA ALA A 355 6.68 -16.94 -6.36
C ALA A 355 6.19 -17.33 -7.76
N GLN A 356 7.07 -17.28 -8.78
CA GLN A 356 6.75 -17.76 -10.13
C GLN A 356 6.38 -19.24 -10.15
N TRP A 357 7.16 -20.07 -9.45
CA TRP A 357 6.92 -21.51 -9.37
C TRP A 357 5.58 -21.84 -8.72
N ILE A 358 5.27 -21.24 -7.56
CA ILE A 358 3.99 -21.44 -6.85
C ILE A 358 2.81 -20.91 -7.69
N SER A 359 3.03 -19.83 -8.44
CA SER A 359 1.99 -19.21 -9.27
C SER A 359 1.56 -20.06 -10.47
N GLY A 360 2.34 -21.08 -10.87
CA GLY A 360 1.95 -22.04 -11.90
C GLY A 360 1.62 -21.41 -13.26
N GLY A 361 2.33 -20.35 -13.64
CA GLY A 361 2.08 -19.62 -14.90
C GLY A 361 1.02 -18.52 -14.82
N ALA A 362 0.50 -18.21 -13.63
CA ALA A 362 -0.34 -17.03 -13.44
C ALA A 362 0.43 -15.72 -13.71
N ASP A 363 -0.31 -14.63 -13.90
CA ASP A 363 0.25 -13.32 -14.22
C ASP A 363 1.12 -12.71 -13.10
N VAL A 364 1.82 -11.61 -13.44
CA VAL A 364 2.74 -10.91 -12.53
C VAL A 364 2.03 -10.41 -11.27
N ALA A 365 0.78 -9.98 -11.37
CA ALA A 365 -0.03 -9.53 -10.23
C ALA A 365 -0.19 -10.65 -9.19
N ARG A 366 -0.57 -11.86 -9.63
CA ARG A 366 -0.62 -13.05 -8.77
C ARG A 366 0.75 -13.46 -8.23
N GLN A 367 1.81 -13.32 -9.02
CA GLN A 367 3.16 -13.61 -8.56
C GLN A 367 3.60 -12.66 -7.43
N ILE A 368 3.25 -11.38 -7.48
CA ILE A 368 3.57 -10.43 -6.41
C ILE A 368 2.77 -10.74 -5.14
N ALA A 369 1.47 -11.04 -5.25
CA ALA A 369 0.65 -11.43 -4.10
C ALA A 369 1.17 -12.70 -3.43
N ASN A 370 1.50 -13.73 -4.22
CA ASN A 370 2.14 -14.95 -3.73
C ASN A 370 3.50 -14.68 -3.07
N ALA A 371 4.32 -13.79 -3.65
CA ALA A 371 5.60 -13.39 -3.05
C ALA A 371 5.39 -12.78 -1.65
N GLN A 372 4.34 -11.97 -1.47
CA GLN A 372 4.00 -11.39 -0.16
C GLN A 372 3.58 -12.44 0.86
N VAL A 373 2.74 -13.41 0.45
CA VAL A 373 2.34 -14.54 1.29
C VAL A 373 3.58 -15.33 1.73
N ILE A 374 4.43 -15.73 0.78
CA ILE A 374 5.66 -16.48 1.03
C ILE A 374 6.56 -15.70 2.00
N PHE A 375 6.81 -14.43 1.72
CA PHE A 375 7.65 -13.56 2.53
C PHE A 375 7.17 -13.47 3.98
N ASN A 376 5.89 -13.14 4.19
CA ASN A 376 5.34 -12.96 5.53
C ASN A 376 5.25 -14.28 6.29
N VAL A 377 4.83 -15.37 5.65
CA VAL A 377 4.75 -16.70 6.29
C VAL A 377 6.14 -17.20 6.68
N LEU A 378 7.13 -17.11 5.78
CA LEU A 378 8.51 -17.52 6.09
C LEU A 378 9.11 -16.67 7.23
N GLY A 379 8.90 -15.35 7.20
CA GLY A 379 9.34 -14.47 8.28
C GLY A 379 8.79 -14.90 9.64
N VAL A 380 7.49 -15.20 9.73
CA VAL A 380 6.87 -15.69 10.97
C VAL A 380 7.43 -17.04 11.39
N VAL A 381 7.53 -18.01 10.48
CA VAL A 381 8.04 -19.36 10.78
C VAL A 381 9.47 -19.32 11.33
N LEU A 382 10.33 -18.46 10.77
CA LEU A 382 11.71 -18.31 11.22
C LEU A 382 11.82 -17.69 12.63
N VAL A 383 10.87 -16.83 13.02
CA VAL A 383 10.98 -16.01 14.24
C VAL A 383 10.18 -16.57 15.42
N ILE A 384 9.05 -17.25 15.16
CA ILE A 384 8.08 -17.67 16.20
C ILE A 384 8.69 -18.55 17.30
N GLY A 385 9.65 -19.41 16.94
CA GLY A 385 10.37 -20.27 17.88
C GLY A 385 11.25 -19.50 18.87
N PHE A 386 11.76 -18.34 18.46
CA PHE A 386 12.71 -17.51 19.20
C PHE A 386 12.05 -16.34 19.96
N LEU A 387 10.73 -16.19 19.89
CA LEU A 387 10.01 -15.09 20.55
C LEU A 387 10.39 -14.85 22.03
N PRO A 388 10.53 -15.87 22.90
CA PRO A 388 10.95 -15.63 24.29
C PRO A 388 12.37 -15.09 24.41
N LEU A 389 13.29 -15.49 23.51
CA LEU A 389 14.66 -15.00 23.49
C LEU A 389 14.71 -13.55 22.98
N ILE A 390 13.95 -13.25 21.92
CA ILE A 390 13.80 -11.90 21.39
C ILE A 390 13.18 -10.99 22.45
N ALA A 391 12.16 -11.45 23.18
CA ALA A 391 11.55 -10.71 24.27
C ALA A 391 12.57 -10.33 25.35
N ARG A 392 13.43 -11.28 25.78
CA ARG A 392 14.53 -10.98 26.73
C ARG A 392 15.51 -9.97 26.17
N GLY A 393 15.87 -10.08 24.89
CA GLY A 393 16.73 -9.09 24.21
C GLY A 393 16.11 -7.69 24.21
N LEU A 394 14.81 -7.59 23.94
CA LEU A 394 14.07 -6.33 23.97
C LEU A 394 13.91 -5.75 25.38
N GLU A 395 13.77 -6.61 26.39
CA GLU A 395 13.79 -6.20 27.80
C GLU A 395 15.14 -5.63 28.22
N MET A 396 16.23 -6.16 27.67
CA MET A 396 17.59 -5.64 27.88
C MET A 396 17.82 -4.33 27.12
N LEU A 397 17.36 -4.24 25.86
CA LEU A 397 17.48 -3.03 25.03
C LEU A 397 16.65 -1.87 25.58
N ILE A 398 15.48 -2.18 26.14
CA ILE A 398 14.55 -1.21 26.72
C ILE A 398 14.24 -1.64 28.15
N PRO A 399 15.12 -1.35 29.12
CA PRO A 399 14.94 -1.75 30.51
C PRO A 399 13.65 -1.20 31.13
N GLY A 400 13.02 -2.00 31.99
CA GLY A 400 11.88 -1.55 32.78
C GLY A 400 12.35 -0.48 33.79
N GLY A 401 11.67 0.67 33.84
CA GLY A 401 11.90 1.64 34.90
C GLY A 401 11.49 1.05 36.26
N LYS A 402 12.15 1.47 37.35
CA LYS A 402 11.99 0.95 38.72
C LYS A 402 10.54 0.93 39.28
N SER A 403 9.57 1.54 38.59
CA SER A 403 8.19 1.76 39.06
C SER A 403 7.34 0.49 39.17
N ASN A 404 7.61 -0.58 38.41
CA ASN A 404 6.71 -1.74 38.35
C ASN A 404 6.98 -2.82 39.43
N ARG A 405 7.99 -2.65 40.29
CA ARG A 405 8.25 -3.56 41.43
C ARG A 405 7.41 -3.25 42.68
N GLN A 406 6.84 -2.05 42.79
CA GLN A 406 6.05 -1.67 43.97
C GLN A 406 4.57 -2.06 43.89
N LEU A 407 4.05 -2.41 42.71
CA LEU A 407 2.65 -2.83 42.54
C LEU A 407 2.45 -4.35 42.65
N ALA A 408 3.53 -5.13 42.76
CA ALA A 408 3.50 -6.60 42.71
C ALA A 408 3.96 -7.29 44.01
N GLY A 409 4.11 -6.57 45.13
CA GLY A 409 4.54 -7.25 46.36
C GLY A 409 4.72 -6.37 47.57
N GLU A 410 3.62 -5.94 48.18
CA GLU A 410 3.56 -5.87 49.64
C GLU A 410 2.26 -6.57 50.09
N PRO A 411 2.33 -7.68 50.83
CA PRO A 411 1.15 -8.20 51.51
C PRO A 411 0.75 -7.13 52.53
N GLN A 412 -0.49 -6.63 52.43
CA GLN A 412 -1.10 -5.84 53.48
C GLN A 412 -1.06 -6.69 54.76
N ARG A 413 -0.15 -6.37 55.68
CA ARG A 413 -0.20 -6.89 57.04
C ARG A 413 -1.45 -6.31 57.68
N GLU A 414 -2.46 -7.15 57.77
CA GLU A 414 -3.65 -6.96 58.57
C GLU A 414 -3.21 -6.57 59.99
N GLN A 415 -3.44 -5.31 60.37
CA GLN A 415 -3.26 -4.87 61.74
C GLN A 415 -4.42 -5.41 62.57
N THR A 416 -4.25 -6.62 63.10
CA THR A 416 -5.05 -7.09 64.23
C THR A 416 -4.63 -6.27 65.45
N LYS A 417 -5.39 -5.22 65.78
CA LYS A 417 -5.31 -4.58 67.10
C LYS A 417 -6.20 -5.37 68.05
N VAL A 418 -5.55 -5.87 69.11
CA VAL A 418 -6.10 -6.47 70.32
C VAL A 418 -6.97 -5.47 71.08
#